data_AF-A0A851SUE6-F1
#
_entry.id   AF-A0A851SUE6-F1
#
_cell.length_a   1.000
_cell.length_b   1.000
_cell.length_c   1.000
_cell.angle_alpha   90.00
_cell.angle_beta   90.00
_cell.angle_gamma   90.00
#
_symmetry.space_group_name_H-M   'P 1'
#
loop_
_entity.id
_entity.type
_entity.pdbx_description
1 polymer ?
#
loop_
_entity_poly.entity_id
_entity_poly.type
_entity_poly.pdbx_seq_one_letter_code
_entity_poly.pdbx_strand_id
1 'polypeptide(L)'
;LEQFYTTSADNAVGEQLLSKCKARTSSEPPDPKTCSPQEYLEYYIFPILLPGMAELLHQAKKEKCFERKRTKFIACDFLTEWLYNKNPKRKDESFTAFFSIPFVSDWLKEHPRPPLPLSLLLSREEASRIIQSFWRGYQVRRNPEVKMLRQWQKQLREDKNVIQNLKEFWIKQEAKGKLTKLDV
;
A
#
# COMPACT_ATOMS: atom_id res chain seq x y z
N LEU A 1 -13.66 -29.84 -8.70
CA LEU A 1 -15.11 -29.59 -8.73
C LEU A 1 -15.59 -29.61 -7.29
N GLU A 2 -15.34 -28.53 -6.55
CA GLU A 2 -15.90 -28.35 -5.21
C GLU A 2 -17.20 -27.56 -5.37
N GLN A 3 -18.32 -28.25 -5.17
CA GLN A 3 -19.65 -27.67 -5.16
C GLN A 3 -19.86 -27.03 -3.79
N PHE A 4 -19.80 -25.70 -3.73
CA PHE A 4 -20.31 -24.94 -2.60
C PHE A 4 -21.84 -24.99 -2.65
N TYR A 5 -22.44 -25.78 -1.77
CA TYR A 5 -23.88 -25.79 -1.55
C TYR A 5 -24.23 -24.50 -0.79
N THR A 6 -24.77 -23.50 -1.49
CA THR A 6 -25.40 -22.33 -0.86
C THR A 6 -26.73 -22.79 -0.27
N THR A 7 -26.82 -22.72 1.06
CA THR A 7 -28.01 -23.07 1.84
C THR A 7 -29.14 -22.06 1.63
N SER A 8 -30.35 -22.58 1.42
CA SER A 8 -31.60 -21.85 1.17
C SER A 8 -32.00 -20.81 2.24
N ALA A 9 -31.37 -20.85 3.43
CA ALA A 9 -31.66 -19.93 4.53
C ALA A 9 -30.99 -18.56 4.36
N ASP A 10 -29.80 -18.50 3.75
CA ASP A 10 -29.07 -17.24 3.53
C ASP A 10 -29.74 -16.38 2.45
N ASN A 11 -30.35 -17.04 1.46
CA ASN A 11 -31.18 -16.39 0.44
C ASN A 11 -32.46 -15.80 1.04
N ALA A 12 -33.10 -16.47 2.02
CA ALA A 12 -34.33 -15.99 2.65
C ALA A 12 -34.10 -14.72 3.49
N VAL A 13 -32.95 -14.61 4.17
CA VAL A 13 -32.58 -13.40 4.93
C VAL A 13 -32.23 -12.24 3.99
N GLY A 14 -31.52 -12.52 2.89
CA GLY A 14 -31.24 -11.53 1.84
C GLY A 14 -32.51 -11.01 1.17
N GLU A 15 -33.46 -11.89 0.87
CA GLU A 15 -34.77 -11.54 0.28
C GLU A 15 -35.68 -10.78 1.25
N GLN A 16 -35.68 -11.11 2.54
CA GLN A 16 -36.42 -10.33 3.55
C GLN A 16 -35.85 -8.93 3.76
N LEU A 17 -34.52 -8.76 3.74
CA LEU A 17 -33.89 -7.44 3.81
C LEU A 17 -34.16 -6.60 2.55
N LEU A 18 -34.07 -7.21 1.35
CA LEU A 18 -34.43 -6.54 0.09
C LEU A 18 -35.92 -6.16 0.01
N SER A 19 -36.80 -7.03 0.53
CA SER A 19 -38.25 -6.80 0.56
C SER A 19 -38.63 -5.62 1.47
N LYS A 20 -37.90 -5.45 2.58
CA LYS A 20 -38.10 -4.32 3.51
C LYS A 20 -37.68 -2.98 2.92
N CYS A 21 -36.74 -2.96 1.97
CA CYS A 21 -36.32 -1.76 1.25
C CYS A 21 -37.24 -1.40 0.06
N LYS A 22 -38.18 -2.27 -0.31
CA LYS A 22 -39.04 -2.05 -1.50
C LYS A 22 -40.33 -1.28 -1.22
N ALA A 23 -40.60 -0.89 0.02
CA ALA A 23 -41.85 -0.24 0.41
C ALA A 23 -41.60 1.09 1.13
N ARG A 24 -41.22 2.13 0.38
CA ARG A 24 -41.45 3.56 0.70
C ARG A 24 -41.04 4.45 -0.48
N THR A 25 -41.71 4.29 -1.62
CA THR A 25 -41.77 5.34 -2.63
C THR A 25 -42.84 6.35 -2.18
N SER A 26 -42.60 7.08 -1.08
CA SER A 26 -43.32 8.32 -0.83
C SER A 26 -42.78 9.36 -1.83
N SER A 27 -43.68 9.96 -2.60
CA SER A 27 -43.37 10.84 -3.73
C SER A 27 -42.72 12.18 -3.36
N GLU A 28 -42.59 12.48 -2.07
CA GLU A 28 -42.02 13.74 -1.58
C GLU A 28 -40.72 13.49 -0.79
N PRO A 29 -39.66 14.29 -1.04
CA PRO A 29 -38.41 14.20 -0.30
C PRO A 29 -38.64 14.55 1.19
N PRO A 30 -38.25 13.67 2.14
CA PRO A 30 -38.39 13.96 3.55
C PRO A 30 -37.46 15.11 3.96
N ASP A 31 -37.91 16.06 4.79
CA ASP A 31 -37.08 17.21 5.17
C ASP A 31 -35.76 16.77 5.85
N PRO A 32 -34.58 17.12 5.29
CA PRO A 32 -33.26 16.69 5.77
C PRO A 32 -32.99 16.93 7.25
N LYS A 33 -33.63 17.93 7.85
CA LYS A 33 -33.37 18.34 9.25
C LYS A 33 -34.30 17.68 10.26
N THR A 34 -35.43 17.15 9.82
CA THR A 34 -36.49 16.65 10.70
C THR A 34 -36.78 15.16 10.49
N CYS A 35 -36.30 14.56 9.40
CA CYS A 35 -36.46 13.14 9.15
C CYS A 35 -35.62 12.26 10.09
N SER A 36 -35.99 10.99 10.20
CA SER A 36 -35.17 10.03 10.95
C SER A 36 -33.82 9.79 10.26
N PRO A 37 -32.75 9.41 11.00
CA PRO A 37 -31.46 9.10 10.40
C PRO A 37 -31.53 8.00 9.34
N GLN A 38 -32.43 7.03 9.50
CA GLN A 38 -32.63 5.97 8.53
C GLN A 38 -33.21 6.51 7.22
N GLU A 39 -34.28 7.30 7.28
CA GLU A 39 -34.89 7.92 6.10
C GLU A 39 -33.92 8.88 5.40
N TYR A 40 -33.09 9.59 6.18
CA TYR A 40 -32.04 10.43 5.61
C TYR A 40 -31.04 9.61 4.78
N LEU A 41 -30.54 8.50 5.33
CA LEU A 41 -29.60 7.63 4.63
C LEU A 41 -30.23 7.00 3.39
N GLU A 42 -31.44 6.47 3.50
CA GLU A 42 -32.16 5.81 2.41
C GLU A 42 -32.47 6.76 1.25
N TYR A 43 -32.86 8.01 1.53
CA TYR A 43 -33.27 8.96 0.52
C TYR A 43 -32.11 9.80 -0.05
N TYR A 44 -31.20 10.28 0.80
CA TYR A 44 -30.16 11.23 0.39
C TYR A 44 -28.79 10.59 0.09
N ILE A 45 -28.43 9.52 0.81
CA ILE A 45 -27.07 8.97 0.75
C ILE A 45 -27.02 7.73 -0.14
N PHE A 46 -27.87 6.74 0.11
CA PHE A 46 -27.85 5.45 -0.57
C PHE A 46 -28.03 5.52 -2.09
N PRO A 47 -28.89 6.38 -2.67
CA PRO A 47 -29.03 6.47 -4.12
C PRO A 47 -27.75 6.89 -4.83
N ILE A 48 -26.86 7.60 -4.14
CA ILE A 48 -25.56 8.06 -4.67
C ILE A 48 -24.47 7.03 -4.32
N LEU A 49 -24.47 6.54 -3.08
CA LEU A 49 -23.40 5.70 -2.55
C LEU A 49 -23.47 4.24 -3.04
N LEU A 50 -24.66 3.63 -3.08
CA LEU A 50 -24.81 2.22 -3.43
C LEU A 50 -24.32 1.89 -4.85
N PRO A 51 -24.61 2.69 -5.90
CA PRO A 51 -24.04 2.45 -7.22
C PRO A 51 -22.50 2.53 -7.23
N GLY A 52 -21.93 3.48 -6.49
CA GLY A 52 -20.47 3.60 -6.34
C GLY A 52 -19.84 2.40 -5.63
N MET A 53 -20.50 1.89 -4.59
CA MET A 53 -20.08 0.66 -3.91
C MET A 53 -20.21 -0.57 -4.80
N ALA A 54 -21.24 -0.65 -5.64
CA ALA A 54 -21.38 -1.73 -6.61
C ALA A 54 -20.21 -1.71 -7.61
N GLU A 55 -19.89 -0.56 -8.20
CA GLU A 55 -18.73 -0.40 -9.09
C GLU A 55 -17.40 -0.73 -8.40
N LEU A 56 -17.27 -0.32 -7.13
CA LEU A 56 -16.11 -0.66 -6.30
C LEU A 56 -15.92 -2.17 -6.17
N LEU A 57 -17.00 -2.93 -5.94
CA LEU A 57 -16.94 -4.39 -5.87
C LEU A 57 -16.54 -5.02 -7.21
N HIS A 58 -17.02 -4.47 -8.33
CA HIS A 58 -16.62 -4.93 -9.67
C HIS A 58 -15.13 -4.69 -9.91
N GLN A 59 -14.63 -3.51 -9.56
CA GLN A 59 -13.22 -3.17 -9.68
C GLN A 59 -12.34 -3.99 -8.73
N ALA A 60 -12.79 -4.21 -7.49
CA ALA A 60 -12.10 -5.08 -6.52
C ALA A 60 -12.00 -6.53 -7.01
N LYS A 61 -13.03 -7.03 -7.70
CA LYS A 61 -12.99 -8.34 -8.36
C LYS A 61 -11.95 -8.37 -9.48
N LYS A 62 -11.90 -7.32 -10.33
CA LYS A 62 -10.91 -7.20 -11.42
C LYS A 62 -9.47 -7.16 -10.92
N GLU A 63 -9.23 -6.46 -9.81
CA GLU A 63 -7.92 -6.37 -9.14
C GLU A 63 -7.59 -7.60 -8.25
N LYS A 64 -8.47 -8.61 -8.21
CA LYS A 64 -8.32 -9.86 -7.45
C LYS A 64 -8.19 -9.63 -5.93
N CYS A 65 -8.87 -8.62 -5.40
CA CYS A 65 -8.88 -8.31 -3.97
C CYS A 65 -9.50 -9.40 -3.11
N PHE A 66 -10.43 -10.19 -3.67
CA PHE A 66 -11.06 -11.30 -2.95
C PHE A 66 -10.22 -12.58 -2.93
N GLU A 67 -9.23 -12.69 -3.82
CA GLU A 67 -8.31 -13.85 -3.90
C GLU A 67 -7.02 -13.61 -3.10
N ARG A 68 -6.57 -12.36 -2.99
CA ARG A 68 -5.26 -12.00 -2.44
C ARG A 68 -5.40 -11.29 -1.09
N LYS A 69 -4.61 -11.75 -0.10
CA LYS A 69 -4.55 -11.13 1.24
C LYS A 69 -4.06 -9.67 1.24
N ARG A 70 -3.23 -9.27 0.25
CA ARG A 70 -2.72 -7.90 0.12
C ARG A 70 -2.84 -7.45 -1.33
N THR A 71 -3.31 -6.23 -1.55
CA THR A 71 -3.46 -5.63 -2.87
C THR A 71 -3.00 -4.18 -2.90
N LYS A 72 -2.67 -3.70 -4.09
CA LYS A 72 -2.36 -2.28 -4.35
C LYS A 72 -3.61 -1.40 -4.42
N PHE A 73 -4.79 -2.01 -4.54
CA PHE A 73 -6.06 -1.31 -4.72
C PHE A 73 -6.55 -0.76 -3.39
N ILE A 74 -6.84 0.55 -3.35
CA ILE A 74 -7.36 1.24 -2.17
C ILE A 74 -8.82 1.60 -2.44
N ALA A 75 -9.73 0.93 -1.73
CA ALA A 75 -11.17 1.07 -1.92
C ALA A 75 -11.66 2.51 -1.70
N CYS A 76 -11.18 3.18 -0.64
CA CYS A 76 -11.56 4.56 -0.34
C CYS A 76 -11.10 5.56 -1.42
N ASP A 77 -9.91 5.35 -2.00
CA ASP A 77 -9.39 6.21 -3.06
C ASP A 77 -10.26 6.10 -4.31
N PHE A 78 -10.58 4.87 -4.71
CA PHE A 78 -11.49 4.60 -5.81
C PHE A 78 -12.87 5.22 -5.59
N LEU A 79 -13.46 5.02 -4.40
CA LEU A 79 -14.79 5.56 -4.11
C LEU A 79 -14.80 7.09 -4.14
N THR A 80 -13.74 7.72 -3.63
CA THR A 80 -13.58 9.17 -3.65
C THR A 80 -13.51 9.68 -5.09
N GLU A 81 -12.69 9.05 -5.93
CA GLU A 81 -12.59 9.37 -7.35
C GLU A 81 -13.94 9.19 -8.08
N TRP A 82 -14.62 8.08 -7.80
CA TRP A 82 -15.91 7.76 -8.42
C TRP A 82 -16.98 8.79 -8.04
N LEU A 83 -17.12 9.09 -6.75
CA LEU A 83 -18.10 10.07 -6.24
C LEU A 83 -17.79 11.48 -6.76
N TYR A 84 -16.51 11.84 -6.83
CA TYR A 84 -16.10 13.14 -7.34
C TYR A 84 -16.47 13.30 -8.82
N ASN A 85 -16.15 12.32 -9.66
CA ASN A 85 -16.43 12.38 -11.09
C ASN A 85 -17.92 12.18 -11.43
N LYS A 86 -18.69 11.49 -10.58
CA LYS A 86 -20.14 11.32 -10.74
C LYS A 86 -20.96 12.44 -10.10
N ASN A 87 -20.32 13.48 -9.58
CA ASN A 87 -21.01 14.63 -9.02
C ASN A 87 -21.85 15.36 -10.09
N PRO A 88 -23.17 15.51 -9.92
CA PRO A 88 -24.03 16.21 -10.88
C PRO A 88 -23.62 17.67 -11.16
N LYS A 89 -22.84 18.30 -10.27
CA LYS A 89 -22.30 19.65 -10.47
C LYS A 89 -21.14 19.72 -11.46
N ARG A 90 -20.56 18.58 -11.85
CA ARG A 90 -19.36 18.45 -12.70
C ARG A 90 -19.64 17.81 -14.06
N LYS A 91 -20.90 17.82 -14.54
CA LYS A 91 -21.32 17.07 -15.75
C LYS A 91 -20.51 17.41 -17.01
N ASP A 92 -20.03 18.63 -17.12
CA ASP A 92 -19.29 19.13 -18.29
C ASP A 92 -17.76 19.13 -18.09
N GLU A 93 -17.28 18.66 -16.94
CA GLU A 93 -15.86 18.57 -16.65
C GLU A 93 -15.26 17.23 -17.11
N SER A 94 -14.01 17.25 -17.54
CA SER A 94 -13.27 16.03 -17.85
C SER A 94 -13.05 15.18 -16.60
N PHE A 95 -12.82 13.89 -16.83
CA PHE A 95 -12.41 12.96 -15.78
C PHE A 95 -11.16 13.45 -15.03
N THR A 96 -11.26 13.50 -13.71
CA THR A 96 -10.15 13.87 -12.81
C THR A 96 -9.71 12.63 -12.04
N ALA A 97 -8.45 12.22 -12.22
CA ALA A 97 -7.86 11.15 -11.45
C ALA A 97 -7.72 11.54 -9.96
N PHE A 98 -7.75 10.55 -9.08
CA PHE A 98 -7.77 10.73 -7.63
C PHE A 98 -6.70 11.70 -7.09
N PHE A 99 -5.44 11.54 -7.50
CA PHE A 99 -4.35 12.42 -7.04
C PHE A 99 -4.43 13.85 -7.57
N SER A 100 -5.23 14.09 -8.61
CA SER A 100 -5.45 15.41 -9.22
C SER A 100 -6.67 16.13 -8.64
N ILE A 101 -7.44 15.48 -7.76
CA ILE A 101 -8.58 16.12 -7.10
C ILE A 101 -8.06 17.22 -6.15
N PRO A 102 -8.56 18.48 -6.22
CA PRO A 102 -7.98 19.60 -5.48
C PRO A 102 -7.84 19.36 -3.98
N PHE A 103 -8.95 19.00 -3.30
CA PHE A 103 -8.93 18.78 -1.86
C PHE A 103 -8.07 17.57 -1.45
N VAL A 104 -7.96 16.56 -2.32
CA VAL A 104 -7.10 15.39 -2.08
C VAL A 104 -5.64 15.77 -2.20
N SER A 105 -5.28 16.50 -3.26
CA SER A 105 -3.93 17.01 -3.49
C SER A 105 -3.48 17.88 -2.32
N ASP A 106 -4.31 18.82 -1.89
CA ASP A 106 -3.98 19.73 -0.78
C ASP A 106 -3.83 18.98 0.54
N TRP A 107 -4.72 18.03 0.83
CA TRP A 107 -4.59 17.15 2.00
C TRP A 107 -3.30 16.32 1.98
N LEU A 108 -2.91 15.79 0.83
CA LEU A 108 -1.71 14.95 0.71
C LEU A 108 -0.39 15.74 0.80
N LYS A 109 -0.41 17.05 0.58
CA LYS A 109 0.77 17.91 0.82
C LYS A 109 1.08 17.99 2.31
N GLU A 110 0.06 18.15 3.14
CA GLU A 110 0.19 18.22 4.60
C GLU A 110 0.35 16.83 5.23
N HIS A 111 -0.26 15.81 4.61
CA HIS A 111 -0.28 14.44 5.10
C HIS A 111 0.21 13.45 4.02
N PRO A 112 1.54 13.38 3.77
CA PRO A 112 2.09 12.49 2.76
C PRO A 112 1.84 11.03 3.16
N ARG A 113 1.36 10.23 2.20
CA ARG A 113 1.14 8.79 2.42
C ARG A 113 2.47 8.02 2.47
N PRO A 114 2.56 6.98 3.31
CA PRO A 114 3.71 6.08 3.26
C PRO A 114 3.79 5.39 1.89
N PRO A 115 5.00 5.15 1.36
CA PRO A 115 5.17 4.50 0.07
C PRO A 115 4.62 3.07 0.14
N LEU A 116 3.93 2.66 -0.93
CA LEU A 116 3.47 1.28 -1.06
C LEU A 116 4.66 0.31 -1.05
N PRO A 117 4.53 -0.85 -0.39
CA PRO A 117 5.61 -1.83 -0.38
C PRO A 117 5.89 -2.32 -1.81
N LEU A 118 7.17 -2.42 -2.15
CA LEU A 118 7.63 -2.76 -3.51
C LEU A 118 6.99 -4.06 -4.04
N SER A 119 6.77 -5.05 -3.17
CA SER A 119 6.13 -6.32 -3.53
C SER A 119 4.71 -6.18 -4.10
N LEU A 120 3.99 -5.09 -3.80
CA LEU A 120 2.66 -4.82 -4.36
C LEU A 120 2.72 -4.02 -5.67
N LEU A 121 3.83 -3.33 -5.93
CA LEU A 121 4.01 -2.52 -7.14
C LEU A 121 4.56 -3.33 -8.31
N LEU A 122 5.40 -4.34 -8.03
CA LEU A 122 6.06 -5.12 -9.06
C LEU A 122 5.09 -5.96 -9.88
N SER A 123 5.29 -5.94 -11.20
CA SER A 123 4.67 -6.90 -12.09
C SER A 123 5.21 -8.31 -11.81
N ARG A 124 4.49 -9.35 -12.26
CA ARG A 124 4.96 -10.74 -12.14
C ARG A 124 6.31 -10.94 -12.84
N GLU A 125 6.53 -10.28 -13.96
CA GLU A 125 7.75 -10.39 -14.77
C GLU A 125 8.92 -9.65 -14.11
N GLU A 126 8.67 -8.47 -13.56
CA GLU A 126 9.69 -7.72 -12.83
C GLU A 126 10.11 -8.46 -11.56
N ALA A 127 9.13 -8.95 -10.80
CA ALA A 127 9.38 -9.77 -9.62
C ALA A 127 10.16 -11.04 -9.96
N SER A 128 9.81 -11.74 -11.05
CA SER A 128 10.52 -12.95 -11.46
C SER A 128 11.96 -12.66 -11.86
N ARG A 129 12.20 -11.58 -12.62
CA ARG A 129 13.55 -11.14 -13.00
C ARG A 129 14.40 -10.81 -11.77
N ILE A 130 13.84 -10.09 -10.80
CA ILE A 130 14.49 -9.79 -9.54
C ILE A 130 14.86 -11.09 -8.83
N ILE A 131 13.88 -11.97 -8.55
CA ILE A 131 14.11 -13.23 -7.84
C ILE A 131 15.17 -14.09 -8.55
N GLN A 132 15.08 -14.24 -9.87
CA GLN A 132 16.05 -15.01 -10.66
C GLN A 132 17.45 -14.42 -10.60
N SER A 133 17.60 -13.08 -10.65
CA SER A 133 18.91 -12.43 -10.52
C SER A 133 19.54 -12.68 -9.14
N PHE A 134 18.74 -12.59 -8.08
CA PHE A 134 19.18 -12.89 -6.71
C PHE A 134 19.58 -14.36 -6.56
N TRP A 135 18.81 -15.28 -7.15
CA TRP A 135 19.09 -16.72 -7.15
C TRP A 135 20.40 -17.06 -7.87
N ARG A 136 20.59 -16.54 -9.10
CA ARG A 136 21.85 -16.73 -9.85
C ARG A 136 23.04 -16.20 -9.04
N GLY A 137 22.91 -15.01 -8.45
CA GLY A 137 23.92 -14.46 -7.57
C GLY A 137 24.19 -15.34 -6.34
N TYR A 138 23.15 -15.91 -5.73
CA TYR A 138 23.28 -16.83 -4.60
C TYR A 138 24.01 -18.12 -4.99
N GLN A 139 23.68 -18.71 -6.14
CA GLN A 139 24.36 -19.90 -6.64
C GLN A 139 25.86 -19.68 -6.79
N VAL A 140 26.27 -18.55 -7.37
CA VAL A 140 27.69 -18.17 -7.48
C VAL A 140 28.34 -18.02 -6.11
N ARG A 141 27.65 -17.39 -5.15
CA ARG A 141 28.15 -17.22 -3.77
C ARG A 141 28.24 -18.53 -2.97
N ARG A 142 27.49 -19.55 -3.38
CA ARG A 142 27.53 -20.88 -2.78
C ARG A 142 28.78 -21.66 -3.20
N ASN A 143 29.41 -21.31 -4.33
CA ASN A 143 30.63 -21.97 -4.78
C ASN A 143 31.75 -21.77 -3.74
N PRO A 144 32.41 -22.86 -3.26
CA PRO A 144 33.44 -22.79 -2.23
C PRO A 144 34.60 -21.87 -2.61
N GLU A 145 35.05 -21.87 -3.86
CA GLU A 145 36.15 -21.02 -4.32
C GLU A 145 35.80 -19.53 -4.21
N VAL A 146 34.58 -19.17 -4.63
CA VAL A 146 34.06 -17.80 -4.53
C VAL A 146 33.90 -17.39 -3.07
N LYS A 147 33.46 -18.31 -2.20
CA LYS A 147 33.34 -18.05 -0.76
C LYS A 147 34.70 -17.80 -0.12
N MET A 148 35.70 -18.63 -0.43
CA MET A 148 37.08 -18.47 0.04
C MET A 148 37.67 -17.15 -0.43
N LEU A 149 37.52 -16.81 -1.71
CA LEU A 149 37.96 -15.53 -2.25
C LEU A 149 37.34 -14.34 -1.52
N ARG A 150 36.03 -14.40 -1.23
CA ARG A 150 35.32 -13.34 -0.49
C ARG A 150 35.82 -13.20 0.95
N GLN A 151 36.11 -14.31 1.63
CA GLN A 151 36.69 -14.31 2.97
C GLN A 151 38.09 -13.72 2.97
N TRP A 152 38.93 -14.14 2.02
CA TRP A 152 40.28 -13.60 1.85
C TRP A 152 40.26 -12.09 1.55
N GLN A 153 39.39 -11.63 0.65
CA GLN A 153 39.21 -10.20 0.38
C GLN A 153 38.71 -9.42 1.60
N LYS A 154 37.92 -10.04 2.48
CA LYS A 154 37.47 -9.43 3.74
C LYS A 154 38.66 -9.28 4.70
N GLN A 155 39.46 -10.34 4.88
CA GLN A 155 40.68 -10.31 5.70
C GLN A 155 41.63 -9.20 5.24
N LEU A 156 41.89 -9.08 3.94
CA LEU A 156 42.74 -8.00 3.43
C LEU A 156 42.25 -6.58 3.76
N ARG A 157 40.93 -6.36 3.83
CA ARG A 157 40.37 -5.06 4.25
C ARG A 157 40.56 -4.83 5.75
N GLU A 158 40.38 -5.88 6.55
CA GLU A 158 40.60 -5.84 7.99
C GLU A 158 42.08 -5.60 8.30
N ASP A 159 43.01 -6.28 7.62
CA ASP A 159 44.45 -6.11 7.79
C ASP A 159 44.92 -4.71 7.41
N LYS A 160 44.36 -4.12 6.34
CA LYS A 160 44.61 -2.71 6.01
C LYS A 160 44.17 -1.78 7.14
N ASN A 161 43.02 -2.05 7.74
CA ASN A 161 42.54 -1.28 8.88
C ASN A 161 43.43 -1.51 10.12
N VAL A 162 43.98 -2.71 10.32
CA VAL A 162 44.95 -2.97 11.39
C VAL A 162 46.22 -2.15 11.21
N ILE A 163 46.78 -2.08 10.00
CA ILE A 163 47.96 -1.25 9.72
C ILE A 163 47.66 0.23 10.00
N GLN A 164 46.48 0.71 9.60
CA GLN A 164 46.05 2.08 9.88
C GLN A 164 45.89 2.34 11.39
N ASN A 165 45.22 1.43 12.11
CA ASN A 165 45.02 1.51 13.55
C ASN A 165 46.35 1.45 14.32
N LEU A 166 47.32 0.65 13.86
CA LEU A 166 48.67 0.59 14.44
C LEU A 166 49.43 1.89 14.25
N LYS A 167 49.36 2.51 13.06
CA LYS A 167 49.95 3.83 12.82
C LYS A 167 49.35 4.88 13.77
N GLU A 168 48.03 4.91 13.90
CA GLU A 168 47.34 5.83 14.80
C GLU A 168 47.70 5.57 16.27
N PHE A 169 47.86 4.31 16.67
CA PHE A 169 48.33 3.95 18.01
C PHE A 169 49.74 4.48 18.28
N TRP A 170 50.69 4.27 17.37
CA TRP A 170 52.07 4.75 17.55
C TRP A 170 52.17 6.27 17.57
N ILE A 171 51.42 6.97 16.70
CA ILE A 171 51.29 8.44 16.73
C ILE A 171 50.82 8.91 18.12
N LYS A 172 49.82 8.24 18.71
CA LYS A 172 49.33 8.55 20.07
C LYS A 172 50.36 8.27 21.17
N GLN A 173 51.14 7.19 21.06
CA GLN A 173 52.19 6.85 22.04
C GLN A 173 53.36 7.85 21.96
N GLU A 174 53.79 8.22 20.76
CA GLU A 174 54.84 9.23 20.56
C GLU A 174 54.41 10.61 21.09
N ALA A 175 53.14 10.99 20.92
CA ALA A 175 52.61 12.23 21.49
C ALA A 175 52.67 12.21 23.03
N LYS A 176 52.25 11.10 23.66
CA LYS A 176 52.33 10.94 25.12
C LYS A 176 53.77 11.03 25.65
N GLY A 177 54.73 10.39 24.97
CA GLY A 177 56.14 10.43 25.35
C GLY A 177 56.83 11.78 25.11
N LYS A 178 56.27 12.64 24.26
CA LYS A 178 56.73 14.02 24.04
C LYS A 178 56.20 14.99 25.10
N LEU A 179 54.96 14.81 25.55
CA LEU A 179 54.39 15.59 26.66
C LEU A 179 55.18 15.40 27.97
N THR A 180 55.62 14.17 28.28
CA THR A 180 56.39 13.89 29.51
C THR A 180 57.84 14.36 29.48
N LYS A 181 58.37 14.81 28.33
CA LYS A 181 59.76 15.32 28.19
C LYS A 181 59.87 16.84 28.24
N LEU A 182 58.75 17.56 28.25
CA LEU A 182 58.70 19.02 28.36
C LEU A 182 58.47 19.52 29.79
N ASP A 183 58.22 18.61 30.74
CA ASP A 183 57.97 18.90 32.16
C ASP A 183 59.19 18.58 33.05
N VAL A 184 60.42 18.56 32.50
CA VAL A 184 61.68 18.40 33.25
C VAL A 184 62.61 19.57 32.98
#